data_AF-A0A2I9LNP7-F1
#
_entry.id   AF-A0A2I9LNP7-F1
#
_cell.length_a   1.000
_cell.length_b   1.000
_cell.length_c   1.000
_cell.angle_alpha   90.00
_cell.angle_beta   90.00
_cell.angle_gamma   90.00
#
_symmetry.space_group_name_H-M   'P 1'
#
loop_
_entity.id
_entity.type
_entity.pdbx_description
1 polymer ?
#
loop_
_entity_poly.entity_id
_entity_poly.type
_entity_poly.pdbx_seq_one_letter_code
_entity_poly.pdbx_strand_id
1 'polypeptide(L)' 'MKAVYVILIILSICPMFDSALKLKAIDKTCFIMFQCWIPCYKATGKFLGICSNKVCKCLI' A
#
# COMPACT_ATOMS: atom_id res chain seq x y z
N MET A 1 22.21 32.22 -0.29
CA MET A 1 20.87 32.01 -0.88
C MET A 1 20.84 30.93 -1.98
N LYS A 2 21.58 29.81 -1.84
CA LYS A 2 21.58 28.68 -2.80
C LYS A 2 21.13 27.35 -2.18
N ALA A 3 21.29 27.18 -0.86
CA ALA A 3 20.94 25.94 -0.16
C ALA A 3 19.43 25.67 -0.06
N VAL A 4 18.60 26.73 -0.06
CA VAL A 4 17.14 26.62 0.09
C VAL A 4 16.50 25.91 -1.11
N TYR A 5 17.03 26.12 -2.32
CA TYR A 5 16.51 25.49 -3.53
C TYR A 5 16.74 23.98 -3.56
N VAL A 6 17.85 23.49 -2.97
CA VAL A 6 18.16 22.06 -2.95
C VAL A 6 17.20 21.30 -2.04
N ILE A 7 16.83 21.89 -0.89
CA ILE A 7 15.86 21.29 0.05
C ILE A 7 14.46 21.20 -0.58
N LEU A 8 14.05 22.23 -1.32
CA LEU A 8 12.76 22.23 -2.04
C LEU A 8 12.70 21.15 -3.14
N ILE A 9 13.81 20.86 -3.81
CA ILE A 9 13.86 19.80 -4.84
C ILE A 9 13.71 18.42 -4.19
N ILE A 10 14.41 18.15 -3.07
CA ILE A 10 14.35 16.86 -2.38
C ILE A 10 12.93 16.58 -1.82
N LEU A 11 12.28 17.60 -1.26
CA LEU A 11 10.90 17.47 -0.76
C LEU A 11 9.87 17.27 -1.88
N SER A 12 10.16 17.69 -3.11
CA SER A 12 9.24 17.55 -4.25
C SER A 12 9.23 16.15 -4.87
N ILE A 13 10.24 15.32 -4.62
CA ILE A 13 10.35 13.95 -5.18
C ILE A 13 9.72 12.89 -4.25
N CYS A 14 9.57 13.20 -2.96
CA CYS A 14 9.04 12.26 -1.97
C CYS A 14 7.53 11.97 -2.01
N PRO A 15 6.60 12.80 -2.55
CA PRO A 15 5.18 12.45 -2.47
C PRO A 15 4.76 11.35 -3.46
N MET A 16 5.60 10.97 -4.43
CA MET A 16 5.25 9.96 -5.44
C MET A 16 5.28 8.51 -4.92
N PHE A 17 5.97 8.25 -3.80
CA PHE A 17 6.07 6.88 -3.26
C PHE A 17 4.92 6.49 -2.33
N ASP A 18 4.21 7.46 -1.75
CA ASP A 18 3.11 7.19 -0.81
C ASP A 18 1.80 6.85 -1.55
N SER A 19 1.64 7.32 -2.79
CA SER A 19 0.39 7.20 -3.56
C SER A 19 0.35 6.05 -4.57
N ALA A 20 1.45 5.31 -4.76
CA ALA A 20 1.53 4.26 -5.78
C ALA A 20 0.93 2.90 -5.34
N LEU A 21 0.65 2.72 -4.04
CA LEU A 21 0.08 1.49 -3.49
C LEU A 21 -1.42 1.67 -3.21
N LYS A 22 -2.27 1.51 -4.24
CA LYS A 22 -3.72 1.45 -4.03
C LYS A 22 -4.07 0.14 -3.33
N LEU A 23 -4.32 0.22 -2.02
CA LEU A 23 -4.78 -0.90 -1.20
C LEU A 23 -6.32 -0.93 -1.19
N LYS A 24 -6.91 -1.97 -1.77
CA LYS A 24 -8.35 -2.28 -1.70
C LYS A 24 -8.65 -3.10 -0.46
N ALA A 25 -9.48 -2.58 0.44
CA ALA A 25 -10.04 -3.41 1.49
C ALA A 25 -10.98 -4.46 0.87
N ILE A 26 -10.86 -5.71 1.31
CA ILE A 26 -11.83 -6.77 1.02
C ILE A 26 -12.52 -7.14 2.32
N ASP A 27 -13.79 -7.52 2.26
CA ASP A 27 -14.58 -7.93 3.44
C ASP A 27 -14.18 -9.34 3.90
N LYS A 28 -12.91 -9.49 4.27
CA LYS A 28 -12.36 -10.71 4.81
C LYS A 28 -11.59 -10.42 6.06
N THR A 29 -12.09 -10.97 7.16
CA THR A 29 -11.42 -10.92 8.45
C THR A 29 -10.13 -11.71 8.41
N CYS A 30 -9.09 -11.14 9.02
CA CYS A 30 -7.78 -11.74 9.12
C CYS A 30 -7.19 -11.56 10.52
N PHE A 31 -6.42 -12.56 10.92
CA PHE A 31 -5.59 -12.52 12.13
C PHE A 31 -4.11 -12.53 11.77
N ILE A 32 -3.78 -13.15 10.63
CA ILE A 32 -2.42 -13.22 10.08
C ILE A 32 -2.45 -12.78 8.62
N MET A 33 -1.36 -12.18 8.17
CA MET A 33 -1.24 -11.66 6.79
C MET A 33 -1.44 -12.74 5.72
N PHE A 34 -1.02 -13.98 6.00
CA PHE A 34 -1.13 -15.11 5.07
C PHE A 34 -2.59 -15.46 4.70
N GLN A 35 -3.54 -15.17 5.59
CA GLN A 35 -4.97 -15.38 5.31
C GLN A 35 -5.49 -14.46 4.19
N CYS A 36 -4.77 -13.37 3.89
CA CYS A 36 -5.15 -12.42 2.85
C CYS A 36 -4.63 -12.80 1.47
N TRP A 37 -3.65 -13.69 1.35
CA TRP A 37 -3.04 -14.02 0.05
C TRP A 37 -4.02 -14.64 -0.94
N ILE A 38 -4.71 -15.70 -0.53
CA ILE A 38 -5.72 -16.39 -1.35
C ILE A 38 -6.87 -15.44 -1.74
N PRO A 39 -7.53 -14.72 -0.80
CA PRO A 39 -8.65 -13.85 -1.17
C PRO A 39 -8.19 -12.64 -1.99
N CYS A 40 -6.99 -12.10 -1.77
CA CYS A 40 -6.44 -11.05 -2.63
C CYS A 40 -6.14 -11.54 -4.04
N TYR A 41 -5.62 -12.77 -4.18
CA TYR A 41 -5.41 -13.37 -5.49
C TYR A 41 -6.73 -13.56 -6.24
N LYS A 42 -7.79 -14.01 -5.55
CA LYS A 42 -9.13 -14.11 -6.16
C LYS A 42 -9.72 -12.75 -6.57
N ALA A 43 -9.46 -11.70 -5.80
CA ALA A 43 -10.04 -10.37 -6.05
C ALA A 43 -9.26 -9.52 -7.07
N THR A 44 -7.94 -9.70 -7.15
CA THR A 44 -7.03 -8.81 -7.92
C THR A 44 -6.09 -9.57 -8.85
N GLY A 45 -6.00 -10.90 -8.75
CA GLY A 45 -4.99 -11.70 -9.44
C GLY A 45 -3.59 -11.64 -8.82
N LYS A 46 -3.41 -10.94 -7.68
CA LYS A 46 -2.12 -10.77 -7.00
C LYS A 46 -2.17 -11.34 -5.58
N PHE A 47 -1.09 -12.01 -5.16
CA PHE A 47 -0.94 -12.48 -3.78
C PHE A 47 -0.51 -11.38 -2.80
N LEU A 48 -0.34 -10.14 -3.25
CA LEU A 48 -0.04 -9.03 -2.36
C LEU A 48 -1.29 -8.57 -1.61
N GLY A 49 -1.31 -8.88 -0.33
CA GLY A 49 -2.27 -8.35 0.62
C GLY A 49 -1.71 -8.30 2.03
N ILE A 50 -2.13 -7.29 2.79
CA ILE A 50 -1.78 -7.11 4.19
C ILE A 50 -3.02 -7.28 5.07
N CYS A 51 -2.83 -7.74 6.30
CA CYS A 51 -3.89 -7.70 7.30
C CYS A 51 -3.81 -6.39 8.07
N SER A 52 -4.86 -5.56 8.02
CA SER A 52 -4.90 -4.24 8.64
C SER A 52 -6.25 -4.04 9.33
N ASN A 53 -6.26 -3.71 10.62
CA ASN A 53 -7.47 -3.61 11.44
C ASN A 53 -8.34 -4.88 11.40
N LYS A 54 -7.71 -6.07 11.43
CA LYS A 54 -8.38 -7.37 11.29
C LYS A 54 -9.09 -7.58 9.95
N VAL A 55 -8.84 -6.74 8.95
CA VAL A 55 -9.42 -6.83 7.60
C VAL A 55 -8.30 -6.93 6.57
N CYS A 56 -8.48 -7.78 5.57
CA CYS A 56 -7.53 -7.91 4.48
C CYS A 56 -7.59 -6.70 3.55
N LYS A 57 -6.42 -6.14 3.23
CA LYS A 57 -6.24 -5.08 2.23
C LYS A 57 -5.32 -5.59 1.14
N CYS A 58 -5.84 -5.69 -0.07
CA CYS A 58 -5.17 -6.21 -1.25
C CYS A 58 -4.57 -5.09 -2.08
N LEU A 59 -3.40 -5.30 -2.63
CA LEU A 59 -2.78 -4.36 -3.57
C LEU A 59 -3.44 -4.53 -4.95
N ILE A 60 -3.93 -3.43 -5.53
CA ILE A 60 -4.46 -3.42 -6.90
C ILE A 60 -3.37 -2.98 -7.87
#